data_AF-A0A6L2P8F5-F1
#
_entry.id   AF-A0A6L2P8F5-F1
#
_cell.length_a   1.000
_cell.length_b   1.000
_cell.length_c   1.000
_cell.angle_alpha   90.00
_cell.angle_beta   90.00
_cell.angle_gamma   90.00
#
_symmetry.space_group_name_H-M   'P 1'
#
loop_
_entity.id
_entity.type
_entity.pdbx_description
1 polymer ?
#
loop_
_entity_poly.entity_id
_entity_poly.type
_entity_poly.pdbx_seq_one_letter_code
_entity_poly.pdbx_strand_id
1 'polypeptide(L)'
;GDSFTSLMYTFRISKQATSQFVPEVCEAIISALQKFIKMQKSTCEWACIAENFSARWNFPNCLGSSDGKHIQTVAPEHSGSMLFNYKGFFSIVLLAVADANYSVIYADVGCQGRILMAG
;
A
#
# COMPACT_ATOMS: atom_id res chain seq x y z
N GLY A 1 9.38 -4.96 -5.38
CA GLY A 1 10.37 -4.55 -4.37
C GLY A 1 11.70 -5.15 -4.77
N ASP A 2 12.80 -4.60 -4.29
CA ASP A 2 14.13 -5.11 -4.61
C ASP A 2 14.92 -5.43 -3.33
N SER A 3 15.86 -6.36 -3.41
CA SER A 3 16.71 -6.72 -2.27
C SER A 3 17.83 -5.69 -2.07
N PHE A 4 18.31 -5.52 -0.84
CA PHE A 4 19.49 -4.67 -0.57
C PHE A 4 20.74 -5.14 -1.34
N THR A 5 20.82 -6.43 -1.68
CA THR A 5 21.88 -6.95 -2.55
C THR A 5 21.81 -6.39 -3.96
N SER A 6 20.62 -6.35 -4.54
CA SER A 6 20.42 -5.77 -5.87
C SER A 6 20.66 -4.27 -5.86
N LEU A 7 20.11 -3.56 -4.85
CA LEU A 7 20.35 -2.12 -4.68
C LEU A 7 21.83 -1.78 -4.53
N MET A 8 22.61 -2.62 -3.84
CA MET A 8 24.07 -2.47 -3.75
C MET A 8 24.74 -2.50 -5.13
N TYR A 9 24.33 -3.42 -6.01
CA TYR A 9 24.88 -3.48 -7.36
C TYR A 9 24.46 -2.28 -8.22
N THR A 10 23.21 -1.84 -8.10
CA THR A 10 22.66 -0.72 -8.87
C THR A 10 23.26 0.62 -8.46
N PHE A 11 23.27 0.91 -7.15
CA PHE A 11 23.66 2.22 -6.62
C PHE A 11 25.11 2.27 -6.13
N ARG A 12 25.82 1.13 -6.11
CA ARG A 12 27.19 1.00 -5.60
C ARG A 12 27.34 1.41 -4.12
N ILE A 13 26.27 1.26 -3.34
CA ILE A 13 26.23 1.55 -1.91
C ILE A 13 26.16 0.24 -1.13
N SER A 14 26.89 0.13 -0.01
CA SER A 14 26.90 -1.10 0.78
C SER A 14 25.51 -1.46 1.32
N LYS A 15 25.27 -2.76 1.55
CA LYS A 15 24.01 -3.24 2.15
C LYS A 15 23.79 -2.62 3.54
N GLN A 16 24.86 -2.43 4.30
CA GLN A 16 24.85 -1.85 5.64
C GLN A 16 24.36 -0.41 5.60
N ALA A 17 24.92 0.42 4.73
CA ALA A 17 24.47 1.79 4.56
C ALA A 17 23.01 1.84 4.06
N THR A 18 22.67 1.00 3.06
CA THR A 18 21.28 0.87 2.55
C THR A 18 20.29 0.51 3.65
N SER A 19 20.65 -0.41 4.55
CA SER A 19 19.79 -0.78 5.67
C SER A 19 19.57 0.33 6.69
N GLN A 20 20.44 1.34 6.74
CA GLN A 20 20.32 2.47 7.66
C GLN A 20 19.47 3.60 7.09
N PHE A 21 19.70 4.02 5.85
CA PHE A 21 18.96 5.16 5.29
C PHE A 21 17.56 4.78 4.78
N VAL A 22 17.30 3.52 4.40
CA VAL A 22 15.97 3.13 3.89
C VAL A 22 14.87 3.40 4.94
N PRO A 23 15.01 2.97 6.21
CA PRO A 23 14.05 3.34 7.26
C PRO A 23 13.91 4.86 7.43
N GLU A 24 15.02 5.59 7.48
CA GLU A 24 15.02 7.06 7.66
C GLU A 24 14.25 7.78 6.55
N VAL A 25 14.49 7.41 5.29
CA VAL A 25 13.80 7.99 4.14
C VAL A 25 12.32 7.59 4.14
N CYS A 26 11.99 6.35 4.47
CA CYS A 26 10.61 5.89 4.60
C CYS A 26 9.86 6.70 5.68
N GLU A 27 10.47 6.93 6.85
CA GLU A 27 9.90 7.75 7.92
C GLU A 27 9.71 9.20 7.48
N ALA A 28 10.67 9.78 6.77
CA ALA A 28 10.54 11.13 6.22
C ALA A 28 9.38 11.24 5.22
N ILE A 29 9.22 10.25 4.34
CA ILE A 29 8.11 10.18 3.37
C ILE A 29 6.78 10.07 4.10
N ILE A 30 6.66 9.17 5.09
CA ILE A 30 5.44 9.01 5.88
C ILE A 30 5.12 10.32 6.61
N SER A 31 6.11 10.94 7.24
CA SER A 31 5.92 12.19 7.97
C SER A 31 5.41 13.32 7.06
N ALA A 32 5.93 13.41 5.84
CA ALA A 32 5.51 14.39 4.84
C ALA A 32 4.12 14.11 4.26
N LEU A 33 3.77 12.84 4.02
CA LEU A 33 2.57 12.45 3.26
C LEU A 33 1.36 12.04 4.11
N GLN A 34 1.55 11.65 5.37
CA GLN A 34 0.47 11.19 6.26
C GLN A 34 -0.71 12.16 6.37
N LYS A 35 -0.49 13.45 6.15
CA LYS A 35 -1.55 14.47 6.24
C LYS A 35 -2.50 14.44 5.04
N PHE A 36 -2.05 13.92 3.89
CA PHE A 36 -2.79 13.87 2.64
C PHE A 36 -3.54 12.55 2.46
N ILE A 37 -3.02 11.45 3.01
CA ILE A 37 -3.68 10.14 2.98
C ILE A 37 -4.70 10.08 4.12
N LYS A 38 -5.91 10.58 3.88
CA LYS A 38 -6.99 10.58 4.86
C LYS A 38 -8.31 10.17 4.23
N MET A 39 -8.98 9.24 4.90
CA MET A 39 -10.34 8.86 4.57
C MET A 39 -11.27 10.06 4.74
N GLN A 40 -12.15 10.25 3.76
CA GLN A 40 -13.12 11.34 3.79
C GLN A 40 -14.14 11.11 4.90
N LYS A 41 -14.47 12.19 5.61
CA LYS A 41 -15.30 12.13 6.82
C LYS A 41 -16.72 12.58 6.57
N SER A 42 -16.95 13.31 5.47
CA SER A 42 -18.26 13.85 5.14
C SER A 42 -18.84 13.24 3.87
N THR A 43 -20.17 13.18 3.82
CA THR A 43 -20.91 12.75 2.61
C THR A 43 -20.66 13.70 1.43
N CYS A 44 -20.41 14.98 1.69
CA CYS A 44 -20.09 15.97 0.65
C CYS A 44 -18.76 15.68 -0.04
N GLU A 45 -17.71 15.32 0.72
CA GLU A 45 -16.42 14.91 0.15
C GLU A 45 -16.55 13.64 -0.70
N TRP A 46 -17.33 12.66 -0.24
CA TRP A 46 -17.62 11.45 -1.03
C TRP A 46 -18.41 11.74 -2.31
N ALA A 47 -19.38 12.67 -2.25
CA ALA A 47 -20.13 13.11 -3.42
C ALA A 47 -19.21 13.80 -4.45
N CYS A 48 -18.26 14.62 -3.99
CA CYS A 48 -17.25 15.25 -4.86
C CYS A 48 -16.37 14.20 -5.55
N ILE A 49 -15.95 13.14 -4.83
CA ILE A 49 -15.20 12.03 -5.44
C ILE A 49 -16.04 11.33 -6.51
N ALA A 50 -17.30 11.02 -6.23
CA ALA A 50 -18.22 10.40 -7.19
C ALA A 50 -18.43 11.24 -8.44
N GLU A 51 -18.57 12.55 -8.27
CA GLU A 51 -18.69 13.48 -9.40
C GLU A 51 -17.41 13.52 -10.24
N ASN A 52 -16.24 13.56 -9.59
CA ASN A 52 -14.95 13.51 -10.31
C ASN A 52 -14.77 12.20 -11.10
N PHE A 53 -15.19 11.06 -10.55
CA PHE A 53 -15.16 9.79 -11.27
C PHE A 53 -16.14 9.77 -12.45
N SER A 54 -17.35 10.31 -12.27
CA SER A 54 -18.32 10.46 -13.35
C SER A 54 -17.75 11.33 -14.48
N ALA A 55 -17.16 12.47 -14.15
CA ALA A 55 -16.66 13.44 -15.11
C ALA A 55 -15.41 12.96 -15.88
N ARG A 56 -14.46 12.30 -15.19
CA ARG A 56 -13.18 11.89 -15.81
C ARG A 56 -13.21 10.49 -16.42
N TRP A 57 -13.95 9.58 -15.79
CA TRP A 57 -13.92 8.15 -16.09
C TRP A 57 -15.24 7.59 -16.59
N ASN A 58 -16.29 8.42 -16.68
CA ASN A 58 -17.66 7.99 -16.99
C ASN A 58 -18.14 6.85 -16.08
N PHE A 59 -17.71 6.88 -14.81
CA PHE A 59 -18.06 5.88 -13.80
C PHE A 59 -18.85 6.56 -12.68
N PRO A 60 -20.18 6.70 -12.84
CA PRO A 60 -21.02 7.37 -11.85
C PRO A 60 -21.04 6.60 -10.53
N ASN A 61 -21.20 7.34 -9.41
CA ASN A 61 -21.25 6.79 -8.06
C ASN A 61 -20.00 6.01 -7.60
N CYS A 62 -18.86 6.18 -8.27
CA CYS A 62 -17.60 5.61 -7.78
C CYS A 62 -17.11 6.40 -6.57
N LEU A 63 -16.87 5.73 -5.45
CA LEU A 63 -16.29 6.37 -4.27
C LEU A 63 -14.77 6.20 -4.21
N GLY A 64 -14.20 5.35 -5.06
CA GLY A 64 -12.77 5.08 -5.06
C GLY A 64 -12.45 3.81 -5.83
N SER A 65 -11.22 3.72 -6.29
CA SER A 65 -10.65 2.49 -6.85
C SER A 65 -9.72 1.88 -5.82
N SER A 66 -10.00 0.65 -5.40
CA SER A 66 -9.20 -0.06 -4.42
C SER A 66 -8.35 -1.14 -5.07
N ASP A 67 -7.08 -1.26 -4.67
CA ASP A 67 -6.22 -2.37 -5.05
C ASP A 67 -5.41 -2.88 -3.86
N GLY A 68 -5.15 -4.20 -3.86
CA GLY A 68 -4.47 -4.93 -2.80
C GLY A 68 -3.18 -5.55 -3.30
N LYS A 69 -2.10 -5.45 -2.51
CA LYS A 69 -0.81 -6.07 -2.81
C LYS A 69 -0.32 -6.94 -1.67
N HIS A 70 0.01 -8.18 -1.99
CA HIS A 70 0.75 -9.06 -1.09
C HIS A 70 2.22 -8.63 -1.03
N ILE A 71 2.66 -8.23 0.15
CA ILE A 71 4.07 -7.97 0.48
C ILE A 71 4.62 -9.24 1.10
N GLN A 72 5.55 -9.89 0.42
CA GLN A 72 6.22 -11.08 0.92
C GLN A 72 7.02 -10.75 2.17
N THR A 73 6.86 -11.57 3.21
CA THR A 73 7.58 -11.44 4.48
C THR A 73 8.31 -12.75 4.80
N VAL A 74 9.30 -12.68 5.68
CA VAL A 74 9.80 -13.86 6.37
C VAL A 74 8.70 -14.38 7.31
N ALA A 75 8.62 -15.68 7.51
CA ALA A 75 7.67 -16.29 8.45
C ALA A 75 7.92 -15.73 9.87
N PRO A 76 6.97 -15.00 10.48
CA PRO A 76 7.14 -14.56 11.86
C PRO A 76 7.09 -15.76 12.81
N GLU A 77 7.81 -15.69 13.92
CA GLU A 77 7.77 -16.70 14.97
C GLU A 77 6.33 -16.91 15.46
N HIS A 78 5.92 -18.16 15.65
CA HIS A 78 4.58 -18.55 16.10
C HIS A 78 3.40 -18.10 15.22
N SER A 79 3.62 -17.66 13.98
CA SER A 79 2.56 -17.17 13.07
C SER A 79 1.64 -18.26 12.49
N GLY A 80 2.00 -19.54 12.65
CA GLY A 80 1.27 -20.66 12.07
C GLY A 80 1.09 -20.49 10.55
N SER A 81 -0.15 -20.59 10.07
CA SER A 81 -0.52 -20.36 8.66
C SER A 81 -1.29 -19.06 8.42
N MET A 82 -1.43 -18.18 9.42
CA MET A 82 -2.27 -16.97 9.31
C MET A 82 -1.79 -15.99 8.23
N LEU A 83 -0.47 -15.91 8.04
CA LEU A 83 0.16 -15.07 7.03
C LEU A 83 0.57 -15.86 5.78
N PHE A 84 0.35 -17.18 5.78
CA PHE A 84 0.68 -18.04 4.65
C PHE A 84 -0.43 -17.94 3.61
N ASN A 85 -0.10 -17.37 2.46
CA ASN A 85 -1.06 -17.16 1.38
C ASN A 85 -1.20 -18.42 0.51
N TYR A 86 -2.22 -18.40 -0.37
CA TYR A 86 -2.50 -19.51 -1.29
C TYR A 86 -1.39 -19.75 -2.33
N LYS A 87 -0.48 -18.78 -2.54
CA LYS A 87 0.67 -18.88 -3.44
C LYS A 87 1.89 -19.55 -2.78
N GLY A 88 1.75 -20.02 -1.53
CA GLY A 88 2.78 -20.80 -0.86
C GLY A 88 3.86 -19.97 -0.18
N PHE A 89 3.61 -18.69 0.13
CA PHE A 89 4.57 -17.85 0.87
C PHE A 89 3.90 -17.00 1.96
N PHE A 90 4.70 -16.56 2.92
CA PHE A 90 4.24 -15.65 3.97
C PHE A 90 4.12 -14.23 3.43
N SER A 91 3.00 -13.57 3.68
CA SER A 91 2.76 -12.20 3.23
C SER A 91 1.82 -11.43 4.16
N ILE A 92 2.00 -10.12 4.17
CA ILE A 92 1.02 -9.15 4.66
C ILE A 92 0.35 -8.47 3.47
N VAL A 93 -0.87 -7.98 3.65
CA VAL A 93 -1.59 -7.24 2.62
C VAL A 93 -1.42 -5.74 2.84
N LEU A 94 -1.09 -5.03 1.78
CA LEU A 94 -1.27 -3.58 1.62
C LEU A 94 -2.56 -3.37 0.82
N LEU A 95 -3.51 -2.62 1.35
CA LEU A 95 -4.70 -2.15 0.63
C LEU A 95 -4.57 -0.64 0.43
N ALA A 96 -4.80 -0.14 -0.78
CA ALA A 96 -4.86 1.29 -1.06
C ALA A 96 -6.13 1.62 -1.84
N VAL A 97 -6.72 2.77 -1.55
CA VAL A 97 -7.84 3.35 -2.30
C VAL A 97 -7.40 4.67 -2.90
N ALA A 98 -7.61 4.83 -4.20
CA ALA A 98 -7.34 6.04 -4.95
C ALA A 98 -8.62 6.72 -5.41
N ASP A 99 -8.58 8.05 -5.52
CA ASP A 99 -9.64 8.85 -6.13
C ASP A 99 -9.50 8.93 -7.66
N ALA A 100 -10.42 9.66 -8.29
CA ALA A 100 -10.44 9.89 -9.73
C ALA A 100 -9.20 10.65 -10.25
N ASN A 101 -8.42 11.28 -9.37
CA ASN A 101 -7.24 12.08 -9.67
C ASN A 101 -5.93 11.32 -9.39
N TYR A 102 -6.00 10.00 -9.20
CA TYR A 102 -4.86 9.15 -8.85
C TYR A 102 -4.22 9.49 -7.50
N SER A 103 -4.94 10.18 -6.62
CA SER A 103 -4.49 10.47 -5.27
C SER A 103 -4.93 9.36 -4.32
N VAL A 104 -4.00 8.84 -3.52
CA VAL A 104 -4.31 7.83 -2.50
C VAL A 104 -5.06 8.50 -1.35
N ILE A 105 -6.32 8.13 -1.18
CA ILE A 105 -7.22 8.66 -0.13
C ILE A 105 -7.26 7.76 1.09
N TYR A 106 -6.88 6.49 0.96
CA TYR A 106 -6.81 5.55 2.07
C TYR A 106 -5.73 4.51 1.81
N ALA A 107 -5.00 4.12 2.84
CA ALA A 107 -4.08 3.00 2.79
C ALA A 107 -4.09 2.26 4.14
N ASP A 108 -4.07 0.94 4.09
CA ASP A 108 -3.95 0.06 5.25
C ASP A 108 -2.91 -1.03 4.99
N VAL A 109 -2.10 -1.34 6.01
CA VAL A 109 -0.99 -2.31 5.92
C VAL A 109 -1.02 -3.22 7.12
N GLY A 110 -0.94 -4.53 6.88
CA GLY A 110 -0.79 -5.53 7.95
C GLY A 110 -1.96 -6.49 8.08
N CYS A 111 -2.95 -6.40 7.19
CA CYS A 111 -4.01 -7.39 7.08
C CYS A 111 -3.44 -8.79 6.73
N GLN A 112 -4.06 -9.84 7.26
CA GLN A 112 -3.58 -11.23 7.14
C GLN A 112 -3.50 -11.67 5.67
N GLY A 113 -2.38 -12.27 5.26
CA GLY A 113 -2.15 -12.77 3.90
C GLY A 113 -3.11 -13.87 3.42
N ARG A 114 -3.92 -14.43 4.32
CA ARG A 114 -4.99 -15.41 4.02
C ARG A 114 -6.28 -14.75 3.50
N ILE A 115 -6.45 -13.43 3.66
CA ILE A 115 -7.61 -12.73 3.15
C ILE A 115 -7.57 -12.78 1.62
N LEU A 116 -8.57 -13.44 1.03
CA LEU A 116 -8.81 -13.47 -0.41
C LEU A 116 -9.24 -12.06 -0.84
N MET A 117 -8.49 -11.44 -1.73
CA MET A 117 -8.99 -10.28 -2.47
C MET A 117 -9.89 -10.84 -3.58
N ALA A 118 -11.20 -10.67 -3.44
CA ALA A 118 -12.13 -10.89 -4.54
C ALA A 118 -11.82 -9.84 -5.61
N GLY A 119 -11.39 -10.30 -6.78
CA GLY A 119 -11.11 -9.47 -7.95
C GLY A 119 -12.37 -9.02 -8.67
#